data_AF-A0A9E4F0W3-F1
#
_entry.id   AF-A0A9E4F0W3-F1
#
_cell.length_a   1.000
_cell.length_b   1.000
_cell.length_c   1.000
_cell.angle_alpha   90.00
_cell.angle_beta   90.00
_cell.angle_gamma   90.00
#
_symmetry.space_group_name_H-M   'P 1'
#
loop_
_entity.id
_entity.type
_entity.pdbx_description
1 polymer ?
#
loop_
_entity_poly.entity_id
_entity_poly.type
_entity_poly.pdbx_seq_one_letter_code
_entity_poly.pdbx_strand_id
1 'polypeptide(L)'
;MSNEKEGTMEKSYDPKDEWGLDPELLKEVERWVEAGNIRGHASLGAIPKDNPKPGEEPGHHREVQERDWVNEFAELLSAKFGREITEIRSNPDDPPDCFAEEEGKKIGIEVTELVKGEILHRIAQKRYGNKDYSPSEQFTDELWTHDDFIQRVQESIDKKVDRARETGKIFDVLLIYTDENDLHPERLKEWLSNEKFSAANISEVFFLRSYWPENGDHSPLFKMNIE
;
A
#
# COMPACT_ATOMS: atom_id res chain seq x y z
N MET A 1 49.45 20.54 41.90
CA MET A 1 49.00 19.56 40.89
C MET A 1 47.62 20.00 40.46
N SER A 2 47.56 20.72 39.34
CA SER A 2 46.33 21.30 38.80
C SER A 2 45.80 20.34 37.74
N ASN A 3 44.59 19.82 37.93
CA ASN A 3 43.90 19.00 36.93
C ASN A 3 43.11 19.93 36.01
N GLU A 4 43.61 20.11 34.79
CA GLU A 4 42.82 20.65 33.68
C GLU A 4 41.84 19.57 33.21
N LYS A 5 40.54 19.89 33.25
CA LYS A 5 39.50 19.08 32.61
C LYS A 5 39.39 19.54 31.16
N GLU A 6 39.87 18.72 30.23
CA GLU A 6 39.57 18.87 28.81
C GLU A 6 38.05 18.69 28.59
N GLY A 7 37.39 19.75 28.16
CA GLY A 7 36.01 19.70 27.70
C GLY A 7 35.98 19.27 26.23
N THR A 8 35.55 18.04 25.97
CA THR A 8 35.17 17.61 24.63
C THR A 8 33.91 18.38 24.22
N MET A 9 34.05 19.31 23.26
CA MET A 9 32.92 19.86 22.53
C MET A 9 32.34 18.75 21.65
N GLU A 10 31.22 18.17 22.06
CA GLU A 10 30.35 17.46 21.12
C GLU A 10 29.82 18.49 20.11
N LYS A 11 30.37 18.47 18.89
CA LYS A 11 29.71 19.12 17.77
C LYS A 11 28.41 18.39 17.52
N SER A 12 27.28 19.07 17.72
CA SER A 12 25.97 18.54 17.33
C SER A 12 25.98 18.27 15.84
N TYR A 13 25.82 17.02 15.46
CA TYR A 13 25.67 16.61 14.07
C TYR A 13 24.34 17.16 13.55
N ASP A 14 24.40 18.11 12.61
CA ASP A 14 23.25 18.51 11.80
C ASP A 14 23.39 17.86 10.41
N PRO A 15 22.59 16.84 10.08
CA PRO A 15 22.65 16.14 8.79
C PRO A 15 22.51 17.07 7.58
N LYS A 16 21.93 18.27 7.75
CA LYS A 16 21.69 19.23 6.68
C LYS A 16 22.97 19.84 6.10
N ASP A 17 24.04 19.90 6.89
CA ASP A 17 25.25 20.62 6.51
C ASP A 17 26.29 19.78 5.75
N GLU A 18 26.24 18.44 5.81
CA GLU A 18 27.29 17.58 5.23
C GLU A 18 26.96 16.96 3.87
N TRP A 19 25.68 16.78 3.53
CA TRP A 19 25.31 15.96 2.36
C TRP A 19 24.92 16.75 1.12
N GLY A 20 24.78 18.08 1.22
CA GLY A 20 24.39 18.94 0.10
C GLY A 20 23.09 18.51 -0.59
N LEU A 21 22.23 17.79 0.13
CA LEU A 21 20.97 17.28 -0.41
C LEU A 21 20.03 18.45 -0.67
N ASP A 22 19.35 18.40 -1.81
CA ASP A 22 18.28 19.33 -2.15
C ASP A 22 17.25 19.38 -1.00
N PRO A 23 16.87 20.56 -0.48
CA PRO A 23 15.84 20.68 0.55
C PRO A 23 14.50 20.01 0.20
N GLU A 24 14.14 19.91 -1.08
CA GLU A 24 12.94 19.16 -1.48
C GLU A 24 13.14 17.65 -1.36
N LEU A 25 14.30 17.14 -1.78
CA LEU A 25 14.66 15.73 -1.61
C LEU A 25 14.76 15.34 -0.14
N LEU A 26 15.30 16.22 0.72
CA LEU A 26 15.40 15.97 2.16
C LEU A 26 14.01 15.82 2.78
N LYS A 27 13.06 16.70 2.42
CA LYS A 27 11.67 16.58 2.86
C LYS A 27 11.01 15.30 2.36
N GLU A 28 11.32 14.86 1.14
CA GLU A 28 10.83 13.59 0.62
C GLU A 28 11.39 12.42 1.45
N VAL A 29 12.71 12.36 1.69
CA VAL A 29 13.34 11.31 2.51
C VAL A 29 12.79 11.29 3.94
N GLU A 30 12.59 12.45 4.57
CA GLU A 30 11.98 12.54 5.90
C GLU A 30 10.56 11.95 5.90
N ARG A 31 9.76 12.23 4.87
CA ARG A 31 8.41 11.64 4.70
C ARG A 31 8.46 10.11 4.61
N TRP A 32 9.43 9.57 3.85
CA TRP A 32 9.62 8.12 3.71
C TRP A 32 9.99 7.45 5.03
N VAL A 33 10.91 8.06 5.79
CA VAL A 33 11.33 7.55 7.10
C VAL A 33 10.16 7.57 8.09
N GLU A 34 9.36 8.63 8.10
CA GLU A 34 8.18 8.72 8.96
C GLU A 34 7.11 7.68 8.59
N ALA A 35 6.81 7.52 7.30
CA ALA A 35 5.85 6.51 6.82
C ALA A 35 6.29 5.08 7.22
N GLY A 36 7.57 4.76 7.06
CA GLY A 36 8.13 3.46 7.48
C GLY A 36 8.08 3.25 9.00
N ASN A 37 8.41 4.28 9.79
CA ASN A 37 8.39 4.20 11.26
C ASN A 37 6.99 4.05 11.85
N ILE A 38 5.96 4.61 11.19
CA ILE A 38 4.56 4.44 11.63
C ILE A 38 4.09 2.98 11.46
N ARG A 39 4.61 2.27 10.46
CA ARG A 39 4.19 0.90 10.14
C ARG A 39 4.75 -0.14 11.10
N GLY A 40 5.98 0.08 11.60
CA GLY A 40 6.75 -0.96 12.30
C GLY A 40 7.18 -2.09 11.37
N HIS A 41 8.24 -2.82 11.71
CA HIS A 41 8.87 -3.88 10.89
C HIS A 41 7.97 -5.10 10.54
N ALA A 42 6.67 -5.08 10.82
CA ALA A 42 5.76 -6.18 10.53
C ALA A 42 4.37 -5.63 10.16
N SER A 43 4.02 -5.68 8.88
CA SER A 43 2.74 -6.10 8.29
C SER A 43 1.38 -5.63 8.86
N LEU A 44 1.28 -4.74 9.86
CA LEU A 44 0.00 -4.46 10.55
C LEU A 44 -0.23 -2.99 10.92
N GLY A 45 0.52 -2.07 10.32
CA GLY A 45 0.37 -0.62 10.52
C GLY A 45 -0.70 0.01 9.64
N ALA A 46 -1.94 -0.47 9.66
CA ALA A 46 -3.05 0.27 9.08
C ALA A 46 -3.21 1.58 9.85
N ILE A 47 -2.85 2.71 9.22
CA ILE A 47 -3.13 4.04 9.76
C ILE A 47 -4.63 4.26 9.61
N PRO A 48 -5.42 4.39 10.69
CA PRO A 48 -6.84 4.66 10.57
C PRO A 48 -7.04 6.00 9.85
N LYS A 49 -7.91 6.03 8.82
CA LYS A 49 -8.29 7.23 8.07
C LYS A 49 -8.68 8.42 8.97
N ASP A 50 -9.19 8.12 10.16
CA ASP A 50 -9.86 9.08 11.04
C ASP A 50 -9.01 9.55 12.23
N ASN A 51 -7.74 9.15 12.35
CA ASN A 51 -6.94 9.50 13.53
C ASN A 51 -5.46 9.79 13.20
N PRO A 52 -5.16 10.87 12.45
CA PRO A 52 -3.80 11.37 12.29
C PRO A 52 -3.22 11.77 13.65
N LYS A 53 -1.88 11.72 13.82
CA LYS A 53 -1.30 12.23 15.07
C LYS A 53 -1.54 13.75 15.18
N PRO A 54 -1.56 14.31 16.41
CA PRO A 54 -1.67 15.75 16.58
C PRO A 54 -0.58 16.50 15.82
N GLY A 55 -0.97 17.29 14.81
CA GLY A 55 -0.06 18.05 13.94
C GLY A 55 0.19 17.44 12.56
N GLU A 56 -0.33 16.25 12.26
CA GLU A 56 -0.29 15.63 10.93
C GLU A 56 -1.55 15.99 10.12
N GLU A 57 -1.40 16.29 8.83
CA GLU A 57 -2.55 16.44 7.93
C GLU A 57 -3.14 15.05 7.60
N PRO A 58 -4.47 14.85 7.74
CA PRO A 58 -5.11 13.59 7.38
C PRO A 58 -4.83 13.25 5.90
N GLY A 59 -4.35 12.03 5.63
CA GLY A 59 -4.19 11.50 4.27
C GLY A 59 -2.79 11.60 3.66
N HIS A 60 -1.88 12.40 4.23
CA HIS A 60 -0.55 12.65 3.64
C HIS A 60 0.34 11.39 3.50
N HIS A 61 0.25 10.44 4.43
CA HIS A 61 1.00 9.17 4.35
C HIS A 61 0.41 8.18 3.33
N ARG A 62 -0.88 8.32 3.02
CA ARG A 62 -1.60 7.41 2.13
C ARG A 62 -1.19 7.63 0.68
N GLU A 63 -1.08 8.89 0.25
CA GLU A 63 -0.67 9.24 -1.10
C GLU A 63 0.74 8.74 -1.46
N VAL A 64 1.67 8.77 -0.49
CA VAL A 64 3.02 8.23 -0.64
C VAL A 64 2.93 6.72 -0.81
N GLN A 65 2.23 6.03 0.08
CA GLN A 65 2.08 4.57 0.02
C GLN A 65 1.42 4.09 -1.27
N GLU A 66 0.35 4.76 -1.71
CA GLU A 66 -0.34 4.42 -2.96
C GLU A 66 0.58 4.60 -4.16
N ARG A 67 1.36 5.70 -4.18
CA ARG A 67 2.38 5.92 -5.21
C ARG A 67 3.45 4.82 -5.22
N ASP A 68 3.86 4.32 -4.05
CA ASP A 68 4.87 3.27 -3.95
C ASP A 68 4.37 1.95 -4.52
N TRP A 69 3.12 1.59 -4.21
CA TRP A 69 2.47 0.44 -4.83
C TRP A 69 2.32 0.58 -6.33
N VAL A 70 2.05 1.79 -6.83
CA VAL A 70 1.97 2.07 -8.26
C VAL A 70 3.34 2.00 -8.94
N ASN A 71 4.41 2.43 -8.27
CA ASN A 71 5.79 2.26 -8.77
C ASN A 71 6.17 0.78 -8.86
N GLU A 72 5.96 0.00 -7.79
CA GLU A 72 6.18 -1.46 -7.80
C GLU A 72 5.35 -2.13 -8.89
N PHE A 73 4.07 -1.75 -9.02
CA PHE A 73 3.21 -2.22 -10.10
C PHE A 73 3.77 -1.92 -11.48
N ALA A 74 4.26 -0.70 -11.72
CA ALA A 74 4.82 -0.29 -13.01
C ALA A 74 6.07 -1.11 -13.38
N GLU A 75 6.98 -1.33 -12.44
CA GLU A 75 8.17 -2.16 -12.65
C GLU A 75 7.79 -3.60 -13.02
N LEU A 76 6.85 -4.19 -12.29
CA LEU A 76 6.37 -5.55 -12.54
C LEU A 76 5.55 -5.66 -13.82
N LEU A 77 4.76 -4.64 -14.14
CA LEU A 77 3.97 -4.61 -15.36
C LEU A 77 4.89 -4.59 -16.59
N SER A 78 5.97 -3.81 -16.53
CA SER A 78 7.01 -3.79 -17.55
C SER A 78 7.71 -5.15 -17.65
N ALA A 79 8.19 -5.69 -16.52
CA ALA A 79 8.93 -6.94 -16.49
C ALA A 79 8.10 -8.15 -16.97
N LYS A 80 6.81 -8.22 -16.59
CA LYS A 80 5.95 -9.39 -16.83
C LYS A 80 5.13 -9.30 -18.11
N PHE A 81 4.70 -8.09 -18.49
CA PHE A 81 3.77 -7.88 -19.59
C PHE A 81 4.35 -7.00 -20.70
N GLY A 82 5.57 -6.46 -20.55
CA GLY A 82 6.20 -5.61 -21.54
C GLY A 82 5.50 -4.26 -21.74
N ARG A 83 4.72 -3.82 -20.75
CA ARG A 83 3.97 -2.56 -20.75
C ARG A 83 4.64 -1.57 -19.82
N GLU A 84 5.05 -0.44 -20.38
CA GLU A 84 5.78 0.59 -19.63
C GLU A 84 4.81 1.65 -19.12
N ILE A 85 4.85 1.88 -17.81
CA ILE A 85 4.17 3.00 -17.15
C ILE A 85 5.23 3.99 -16.68
N THR A 86 5.05 5.26 -17.04
CA THR A 86 5.98 6.35 -16.71
C THR A 86 5.23 7.54 -16.12
N GLU A 87 5.96 8.58 -15.71
CA GLU A 87 5.38 9.85 -15.21
C GLU A 87 4.32 9.67 -14.10
N ILE A 88 4.57 8.73 -13.17
CA ILE A 88 3.66 8.44 -12.06
C ILE A 88 3.61 9.65 -11.12
N ARG A 89 2.39 10.13 -10.85
CA ARG A 89 2.08 11.24 -9.95
C ARG A 89 0.85 10.92 -9.11
N SER A 90 0.91 11.18 -7.81
CA SER A 90 -0.26 11.15 -6.93
C SER A 90 -1.27 12.22 -7.35
N ASN A 91 -2.56 11.95 -7.17
CA ASN A 91 -3.64 12.87 -7.47
C ASN A 91 -4.28 13.41 -6.17
N PRO A 92 -4.05 14.68 -5.81
CA PRO A 92 -4.62 15.26 -4.57
C PRO A 92 -6.15 15.42 -4.63
N ASP A 93 -6.75 15.34 -5.82
CA ASP A 93 -8.20 15.48 -6.05
C ASP A 93 -8.94 14.12 -6.14
N ASP A 94 -8.38 13.03 -5.57
CA ASP A 94 -8.87 11.63 -5.54
C ASP A 94 -10.41 11.52 -5.76
N PRO A 95 -10.90 10.68 -6.70
CA PRO A 95 -10.15 9.67 -7.47
C PRO A 95 -9.74 10.09 -8.92
N PRO A 96 -8.92 9.35 -9.69
CA PRO A 96 -8.15 8.17 -9.26
C PRO A 96 -7.06 8.56 -8.24
N ASP A 97 -6.51 7.61 -7.49
CA ASP A 97 -5.42 7.88 -6.52
C ASP A 97 -4.12 8.36 -7.22
N CYS A 98 -3.81 7.82 -8.41
CA CYS A 98 -2.64 8.20 -9.20
C CYS A 98 -2.96 8.45 -10.68
N PHE A 99 -2.17 9.31 -11.32
CA PHE A 99 -2.08 9.41 -12.77
C PHE A 99 -0.71 8.94 -13.24
N ALA A 100 -0.67 8.34 -14.42
CA ALA A 100 0.58 7.93 -15.07
C ALA A 100 0.43 8.02 -16.60
N GLU A 101 1.50 7.71 -17.33
CA GLU A 101 1.51 7.63 -18.79
C GLU A 101 1.85 6.21 -19.25
N GLU A 102 1.04 5.68 -20.17
CA GLU A 102 1.26 4.41 -20.85
C GLU A 102 1.07 4.63 -22.36
N GLU A 103 2.07 4.26 -23.17
CA GLU A 103 2.06 4.44 -24.63
C GLU A 103 1.69 5.88 -25.09
N GLY A 104 2.16 6.90 -24.37
CA GLY A 104 1.85 8.30 -24.69
C GLY A 104 0.45 8.76 -24.27
N LYS A 105 -0.31 7.94 -23.55
CA LYS A 105 -1.65 8.26 -23.04
C LYS A 105 -1.62 8.38 -21.53
N LYS A 106 -2.27 9.42 -21.02
CA LYS A 106 -2.53 9.56 -19.59
C LYS A 106 -3.55 8.51 -19.15
N ILE A 107 -3.21 7.73 -18.14
CA ILE A 107 -4.07 6.74 -17.50
C ILE A 107 -4.30 7.09 -16.02
N GLY A 108 -5.48 6.75 -15.52
CA GLY A 108 -5.85 6.83 -14.10
C GLY A 108 -5.75 5.47 -13.41
N ILE A 109 -5.00 5.42 -12.31
CA ILE A 109 -4.78 4.20 -11.51
C ILE A 109 -5.40 4.42 -10.13
N GLU A 110 -6.44 3.65 -9.83
CA GLU A 110 -7.06 3.58 -8.51
C GLU A 110 -6.42 2.45 -7.71
N VAL A 111 -6.15 2.69 -6.43
CA VAL A 111 -5.47 1.74 -5.54
C VAL A 111 -6.40 1.36 -4.38
N THR A 112 -6.34 0.09 -3.96
CA THR A 112 -7.04 -0.36 -2.76
C THR A 112 -6.32 -1.50 -2.08
N GLU A 113 -6.30 -1.47 -0.75
CA GLU A 113 -5.77 -2.57 0.07
C GLU A 113 -6.85 -3.63 0.32
N LEU A 114 -6.49 -4.90 0.18
CA LEU A 114 -7.28 -6.05 0.61
C LEU A 114 -6.73 -6.56 1.94
N VAL A 115 -7.53 -6.39 3.00
CA VAL A 115 -7.25 -6.88 4.36
C VAL A 115 -8.47 -7.62 4.91
N LYS A 116 -8.24 -8.68 5.69
CA LYS A 116 -9.31 -9.38 6.39
C LYS A 116 -9.79 -8.52 7.56
N GLY A 117 -11.01 -7.98 7.45
CA GLY A 117 -11.49 -6.84 8.26
C GLY A 117 -11.54 -7.07 9.78
N GLU A 118 -11.61 -8.32 10.24
CA GLU A 118 -11.63 -8.62 11.69
C GLU A 118 -10.32 -8.25 12.39
N ILE A 119 -9.19 -8.33 11.69
CA ILE A 119 -7.87 -8.03 12.26
C ILE A 119 -7.78 -6.54 12.61
N LEU A 120 -8.25 -5.65 11.73
CA LEU A 120 -8.25 -4.20 11.95
C LEU A 120 -9.13 -3.80 13.15
N HIS A 121 -10.31 -4.40 13.28
CA HIS A 121 -11.20 -4.14 14.40
C HIS A 121 -10.59 -4.62 15.73
N ARG A 122 -9.97 -5.81 15.74
CA ARG A 122 -9.30 -6.37 16.92
C ARG A 122 -8.05 -5.57 17.31
N ILE A 123 -7.28 -5.04 16.35
CA ILE A 123 -6.14 -4.16 16.61
C ILE A 123 -6.59 -2.82 17.20
N ALA A 124 -7.63 -2.20 16.62
CA ALA A 124 -8.21 -1.00 17.19
C ALA A 124 -8.68 -1.24 18.64
N GLN A 125 -9.34 -2.37 18.90
CA GLN A 125 -9.74 -2.74 20.26
C GLN A 125 -8.54 -3.00 21.20
N LYS A 126 -7.42 -3.57 20.74
CA LYS A 126 -6.20 -3.73 21.57
C LYS A 126 -5.52 -2.39 21.88
N ARG A 127 -5.48 -1.46 20.93
CA ARG A 127 -4.87 -0.13 21.15
C ARG A 127 -5.68 0.73 22.13
N TYR A 128 -6.99 0.55 22.19
CA TYR A 128 -7.89 1.37 23.00
C TYR A 128 -8.60 0.62 24.15
N GLY A 129 -8.41 -0.70 24.28
CA GLY A 129 -9.14 -1.56 25.19
C GLY A 129 -8.26 -2.60 25.89
N ASN A 130 -8.50 -2.76 27.20
CA ASN A 130 -7.70 -3.56 28.13
C ASN A 130 -8.07 -5.07 28.09
N LYS A 131 -8.18 -5.66 26.89
CA LYS A 131 -8.53 -7.08 26.72
C LYS A 131 -7.32 -7.88 26.22
N ASP A 132 -6.81 -8.74 27.10
CA ASP A 132 -5.82 -9.76 26.75
C ASP A 132 -6.51 -10.90 25.99
N TYR A 133 -6.22 -11.01 24.70
CA TYR A 133 -6.61 -12.16 23.89
C TYR A 133 -5.44 -13.14 23.78
N SER A 134 -5.72 -14.44 23.92
CA SER A 134 -4.71 -15.49 23.72
C SER A 134 -4.19 -15.45 22.27
N PRO A 135 -2.86 -15.53 22.03
CA PRO A 135 -2.30 -15.63 20.69
C PRO A 135 -2.85 -16.82 19.89
N SER A 136 -3.23 -17.92 20.55
CA SER A 136 -3.69 -19.14 19.87
C SER A 136 -5.09 -19.05 19.26
N GLU A 137 -5.95 -18.19 19.79
CA GLU A 137 -7.34 -17.98 19.28
C GLU A 137 -7.37 -16.98 18.11
N GLN A 138 -6.26 -16.29 17.84
CA GLN A 138 -6.11 -15.39 16.70
C GLN A 138 -5.93 -16.23 15.42
N PHE A 139 -4.95 -17.12 15.36
CA PHE A 139 -4.51 -17.75 14.11
C PHE A 139 -5.50 -18.67 13.37
N THR A 140 -6.55 -19.22 14.01
CA THR A 140 -7.41 -20.24 13.35
C THR A 140 -8.60 -19.68 12.59
N ASP A 141 -9.18 -18.56 13.04
CA ASP A 141 -10.28 -17.89 12.33
C ASP A 141 -9.76 -16.90 11.25
N GLU A 142 -8.43 -16.74 11.18
CA GLU A 142 -7.77 -15.70 10.40
C GLU A 142 -7.44 -16.12 8.96
N LEU A 143 -7.44 -17.43 8.63
CA LEU A 143 -7.07 -17.88 7.30
C LEU A 143 -8.13 -17.55 6.23
N TRP A 144 -7.68 -17.08 5.06
CA TRP A 144 -8.55 -16.92 3.90
C TRP A 144 -9.04 -18.28 3.38
N THR A 145 -10.35 -18.39 3.20
CA THR A 145 -10.92 -19.41 2.30
C THR A 145 -11.00 -18.84 0.89
N HIS A 146 -11.17 -19.73 -0.10
CA HIS A 146 -11.38 -19.32 -1.49
C HIS A 146 -12.59 -18.37 -1.60
N ASP A 147 -13.74 -18.79 -1.09
CA ASP A 147 -15.00 -18.05 -1.25
C ASP A 147 -14.95 -16.70 -0.52
N ASP A 148 -14.39 -16.66 0.69
CA ASP A 148 -14.21 -15.40 1.43
C ASP A 148 -13.32 -14.42 0.65
N PHE A 149 -12.23 -14.92 0.07
CA PHE A 149 -11.29 -14.11 -0.71
C PHE A 149 -11.96 -13.54 -1.96
N ILE A 150 -12.60 -14.39 -2.76
CA ILE A 150 -13.26 -13.96 -4.01
C ILE A 150 -14.39 -12.98 -3.72
N GLN A 151 -15.21 -13.25 -2.70
CA GLN A 151 -16.24 -12.32 -2.26
C GLN A 151 -15.65 -10.96 -1.90
N ARG A 152 -14.58 -10.94 -1.09
CA ARG A 152 -13.98 -9.68 -0.63
C ARG A 152 -13.33 -8.89 -1.77
N VAL A 153 -12.73 -9.58 -2.73
CA VAL A 153 -12.17 -8.97 -3.93
C VAL A 153 -13.29 -8.32 -4.74
N GLN A 154 -14.40 -9.03 -5.00
CA GLN A 154 -15.54 -8.45 -5.71
C GLN A 154 -16.13 -7.25 -4.97
N GLU A 155 -16.33 -7.34 -3.65
CA GLU A 155 -16.80 -6.22 -2.83
C GLU A 155 -15.88 -4.99 -2.92
N SER A 156 -14.57 -5.21 -3.06
CA SER A 156 -13.59 -4.13 -3.20
C SER A 156 -13.71 -3.46 -4.56
N ILE A 157 -13.91 -4.25 -5.63
CA ILE A 157 -14.18 -3.76 -6.97
C ILE A 157 -15.50 -2.98 -6.99
N ASP A 158 -16.58 -3.54 -6.46
CA ASP A 158 -17.92 -2.93 -6.44
C ASP A 158 -17.90 -1.55 -5.78
N LYS A 159 -17.21 -1.41 -4.64
CA LYS A 159 -17.04 -0.11 -3.96
C LYS A 159 -16.37 0.94 -4.85
N LYS A 160 -15.38 0.55 -5.64
CA LYS A 160 -14.68 1.46 -6.55
C LYS A 160 -15.54 1.78 -7.77
N VAL A 161 -16.26 0.81 -8.32
CA VAL A 161 -17.23 1.01 -9.41
C VAL A 161 -18.34 1.97 -9.00
N ASP A 162 -18.92 1.78 -7.80
CA ASP A 162 -19.96 2.65 -7.27
C ASP A 162 -19.44 4.08 -7.09
N ARG A 163 -18.24 4.25 -6.52
CA ARG A 163 -17.58 5.56 -6.37
C ARG A 163 -17.25 6.23 -7.70
N ALA A 164 -16.80 5.47 -8.70
CA ALA A 164 -16.58 5.96 -10.06
C ALA A 164 -17.88 6.51 -10.66
N ARG A 165 -18.99 5.75 -10.52
CA ARG A 165 -20.32 6.16 -10.98
C ARG A 165 -20.82 7.43 -10.28
N GLU A 166 -20.68 7.50 -8.96
CA GLU A 166 -21.11 8.66 -8.16
C GLU A 166 -20.37 9.94 -8.52
N THR A 167 -19.07 9.82 -8.83
CA THR A 167 -18.21 10.96 -9.17
C THR A 167 -18.17 11.27 -10.66
N GLY A 168 -18.74 10.41 -11.52
CA GLY A 168 -18.67 10.52 -12.97
C GLY A 168 -17.25 10.33 -13.52
N LYS A 169 -16.37 9.67 -12.76
CA LYS A 169 -14.97 9.40 -13.13
C LYS A 169 -14.84 7.99 -13.71
N ILE A 170 -13.81 7.76 -14.52
CA ILE A 170 -13.47 6.46 -15.10
C ILE A 170 -12.07 6.10 -14.61
N PHE A 171 -11.85 4.82 -14.27
CA PHE A 171 -10.53 4.31 -13.89
C PHE A 171 -10.02 3.41 -15.00
N ASP A 172 -8.81 3.66 -15.48
CA ASP A 172 -8.20 2.79 -16.48
C ASP A 172 -7.72 1.50 -15.81
N VAL A 173 -7.12 1.61 -14.62
CA VAL A 173 -6.60 0.49 -13.84
C VAL A 173 -7.11 0.56 -12.41
N LEU A 174 -7.57 -0.58 -11.87
CA LEU A 174 -7.70 -0.81 -10.44
C LEU A 174 -6.58 -1.75 -9.97
N LEU A 175 -5.74 -1.27 -9.07
CA LEU A 175 -4.70 -2.03 -8.39
C LEU A 175 -5.17 -2.41 -6.98
N ILE A 176 -5.48 -3.69 -6.81
CA ILE A 176 -5.75 -4.26 -5.49
C ILE A 176 -4.43 -4.78 -4.94
N TYR A 177 -4.01 -4.36 -3.75
CA TYR A 177 -2.80 -4.87 -3.11
C TYR A 177 -3.07 -5.54 -1.76
N THR A 178 -2.16 -6.40 -1.32
CA THR A 178 -2.23 -7.01 0.01
C THR A 178 -0.86 -7.31 0.60
N ASP A 179 -0.76 -7.18 1.92
CA ASP A 179 0.37 -7.63 2.74
C ASP A 179 0.01 -8.84 3.63
N GLU A 180 -1.13 -9.49 3.35
CA GLU A 180 -1.57 -10.66 4.14
C GLU A 180 -0.63 -11.86 3.91
N ASN A 181 -0.09 -12.38 5.02
CA ASN A 181 0.95 -13.41 4.99
C ASN A 181 0.42 -14.80 4.56
N ASP A 182 -0.86 -15.06 4.77
CA ASP A 182 -1.49 -16.36 4.52
C ASP A 182 -1.97 -16.55 3.06
N LEU A 183 -2.02 -15.46 2.28
CA LEU A 183 -2.33 -15.49 0.84
C LEU A 183 -1.11 -15.88 0.00
N HIS A 184 -0.78 -17.17 -0.04
CA HIS A 184 0.34 -17.69 -0.84
C HIS A 184 0.19 -17.36 -2.34
N PRO A 185 1.26 -17.00 -3.07
CA PRO A 185 1.18 -16.65 -4.49
C PRO A 185 0.58 -17.76 -5.37
N GLU A 186 0.87 -19.02 -5.05
CA GLU A 186 0.32 -20.17 -5.79
C GLU A 186 -1.21 -20.29 -5.62
N ARG A 187 -1.73 -20.06 -4.40
CA ARG A 187 -3.17 -20.05 -4.13
C ARG A 187 -3.84 -18.88 -4.81
N LEU A 188 -3.26 -17.68 -4.70
CA LEU A 188 -3.76 -16.49 -5.39
C LEU A 188 -3.83 -16.71 -6.90
N LYS A 189 -2.80 -17.29 -7.49
CA LYS A 189 -2.79 -17.64 -8.91
C LYS A 189 -3.94 -18.57 -9.27
N GLU A 190 -4.11 -19.65 -8.52
CA GLU A 190 -5.20 -20.61 -8.72
C GLU A 190 -6.56 -19.92 -8.63
N TRP A 191 -6.83 -19.23 -7.51
CA TRP A 191 -8.10 -18.60 -7.21
C TRP A 191 -8.46 -17.51 -8.23
N LEU A 192 -7.54 -16.58 -8.51
CA LEU A 192 -7.78 -15.48 -9.45
C LEU A 192 -7.89 -15.94 -10.90
N SER A 193 -7.26 -17.05 -11.28
CA SER A 193 -7.29 -17.55 -12.67
C SER A 193 -8.60 -18.24 -13.05
N ASN A 194 -9.31 -18.79 -12.07
CA ASN A 194 -10.55 -19.55 -12.28
C ASN A 194 -11.81 -18.70 -12.17
N GLU A 195 -11.68 -17.47 -11.66
CA GLU A 195 -12.80 -16.58 -11.38
C GLU A 195 -12.89 -15.44 -12.40
N LYS A 196 -14.11 -14.89 -12.51
CA LYS A 196 -14.41 -13.71 -13.30
C LYS A 196 -15.06 -12.67 -12.42
N PHE A 197 -14.61 -11.43 -12.56
CA PHE A 197 -15.07 -10.32 -11.74
C PHE A 197 -15.85 -9.32 -12.59
N SER A 198 -16.88 -8.71 -12.00
CA SER A 198 -17.58 -7.61 -12.65
C SER A 198 -16.90 -6.30 -12.27
N ALA A 199 -16.44 -5.52 -13.26
CA ALA A 199 -15.68 -4.30 -13.05
C ALA A 199 -16.11 -3.18 -14.02
N ALA A 200 -17.41 -2.85 -14.03
CA ALA A 200 -17.94 -1.81 -14.92
C ALA A 200 -17.21 -0.46 -14.73
N ASN A 201 -16.90 0.24 -15.82
CA ASN A 201 -16.13 1.49 -15.83
C ASN A 201 -14.68 1.38 -15.31
N ILE A 202 -14.15 0.17 -15.21
CA ILE A 202 -12.74 -0.11 -14.91
C ILE A 202 -12.19 -0.96 -16.05
N SER A 203 -11.17 -0.48 -16.77
CA SER A 203 -10.69 -1.18 -17.97
C SER A 203 -9.86 -2.42 -17.63
N GLU A 204 -9.08 -2.37 -16.55
CA GLU A 204 -8.26 -3.50 -16.09
C GLU A 204 -8.20 -3.57 -14.57
N VAL A 205 -8.12 -4.79 -14.04
CA VAL A 205 -7.90 -5.03 -12.61
C VAL A 205 -6.67 -5.91 -12.42
N PHE A 206 -5.78 -5.45 -11.54
CA PHE A 206 -4.58 -6.18 -11.15
C PHE A 206 -4.60 -6.44 -9.65
N PHE A 207 -4.05 -7.59 -9.27
CA PHE A 207 -3.83 -7.97 -7.90
C PHE A 207 -2.32 -8.05 -7.63
N LEU A 208 -1.83 -7.24 -6.72
CA LEU A 208 -0.43 -7.19 -6.32
C LEU A 208 -0.29 -7.67 -4.88
N ARG A 209 0.71 -8.51 -4.64
CA ARG A 209 1.06 -8.92 -3.29
C ARG A 209 2.42 -8.38 -2.91
N SER A 210 2.61 -8.03 -1.65
CA SER A 210 3.93 -7.70 -1.10
C SER A 210 4.97 -8.78 -1.35
N TYR A 211 6.24 -8.42 -1.17
CA TYR A 211 7.39 -9.31 -1.36
C TYR A 211 7.17 -10.71 -0.74
N TRP A 212 7.44 -11.75 -1.54
CA TRP A 212 7.45 -13.14 -1.09
C TRP A 212 8.79 -13.78 -1.40
N PRO A 213 9.57 -14.23 -0.40
CA PRO A 213 10.93 -14.71 -0.60
C PRO A 213 11.06 -15.84 -1.62
N GLU A 214 10.05 -16.72 -1.69
CA GLU A 214 10.09 -17.89 -2.58
C GLU A 214 9.82 -17.52 -4.05
N ASN A 215 9.35 -16.30 -4.32
CA ASN A 215 9.03 -15.83 -5.67
C ASN A 215 10.20 -15.06 -6.34
N GLY A 216 11.39 -15.13 -5.74
CA GLY A 216 12.58 -14.40 -6.19
C GLY A 216 12.58 -12.95 -5.73
N ASP A 217 13.20 -12.07 -6.51
CA ASP A 217 13.42 -10.66 -6.16
C ASP A 217 12.19 -9.77 -6.42
N HIS A 218 11.04 -10.34 -6.80
CA HIS A 218 9.88 -9.59 -7.25
C HIS A 218 8.57 -10.01 -6.58
N SER A 219 7.77 -9.01 -6.28
CA SER A 219 6.40 -9.14 -5.78
C SER A 219 5.49 -9.85 -6.81
N PRO A 220 4.59 -10.76 -6.38
CA PRO A 220 3.65 -11.42 -7.28
C PRO A 220 2.59 -10.43 -7.80
N LEU A 221 2.52 -10.28 -9.14
CA LEU A 221 1.50 -9.49 -9.83
C LEU A 221 0.58 -10.41 -10.66
N PHE A 222 -0.74 -10.26 -10.52
CA PHE A 222 -1.74 -11.04 -11.25
C PHE A 222 -2.68 -10.11 -12.02
N LYS A 223 -2.89 -10.38 -13.32
CA LYS A 223 -3.97 -9.76 -14.07
C LYS A 223 -5.24 -10.57 -13.85
N MET A 224 -6.32 -9.92 -13.47
CA MET A 224 -7.60 -10.58 -13.18
C MET A 224 -8.47 -10.66 -14.44
N ASN A 225 -9.34 -11.67 -14.51
CA ASN A 225 -10.33 -11.79 -15.57
C ASN A 225 -11.56 -10.96 -15.21
N ILE A 226 -11.89 -9.96 -16.03
CA ILE A 226 -13.10 -9.14 -15.86
C ILE A 226 -14.09 -9.38 -17.01
N GLU A 227 -15.39 -9.21 -16.72
CA GLU A 227 -16.49 -9.32 -17.71
C GLU A 227 -16.87 -7.98 -18.38
#